data_AF-A0A7G2D022-F1
#
_entry.id   AF-A0A7G2D022-F1
#
_cell.length_a   1.000
_cell.length_b   1.000
_cell.length_c   1.000
_cell.angle_alpha   90.00
_cell.angle_beta   90.00
_cell.angle_gamma   90.00
#
_symmetry.space_group_name_H-M   'P 1'
#
loop_
_entity.id
_entity.type
_entity.pdbx_description
1 polymer ?
#
loop_
_entity_poly.entity_id
_entity_poly.type
_entity_poly.pdbx_seq_one_letter_code
_entity_poly.pdbx_strand_id
1 'polypeptide(L)'
;MERQSSAGRRAVLTAVVSVIPRPEDLRRNVFVGIDGVDGSGKTVFADEIAELLAPRHPTVAPEAASDRRYVEGQRMYLREDDPERHAAVIVENDDLRAPRIAGPRQ
;
A
#
# COMPACT_ATOMS: atom_id res chain seq x y z
N MET A 1 -11.59 -23.60 4.36
CA MET A 1 -11.66 -22.29 3.68
C MET A 1 -12.53 -21.40 4.54
N GLU A 2 -11.94 -20.83 5.59
CA GLU A 2 -12.68 -20.09 6.61
C GLU A 2 -13.23 -18.79 6.03
N ARG A 3 -14.52 -18.54 6.27
CA ARG A 3 -15.11 -17.21 6.08
C ARG A 3 -14.48 -16.28 7.11
N GLN A 4 -13.35 -15.67 6.75
CA GLN A 4 -12.74 -14.60 7.53
C GLN A 4 -13.80 -13.52 7.76
N SER A 5 -14.02 -13.10 9.02
CA SER A 5 -14.98 -12.04 9.34
C SER A 5 -14.60 -10.78 8.57
N SER A 6 -15.46 -10.34 7.65
CA SER A 6 -15.26 -9.11 6.87
C SER A 6 -15.04 -7.88 7.76
N ALA A 7 -15.53 -7.92 9.00
CA ALA A 7 -15.30 -6.88 10.00
C ALA A 7 -13.84 -6.81 10.45
N GLY A 8 -13.17 -7.96 10.67
CA GLY A 8 -11.77 -8.01 11.08
C GLY A 8 -10.83 -7.48 10.00
N ARG A 9 -11.04 -7.92 8.75
CA ARG A 9 -10.28 -7.43 7.57
C ARG A 9 -10.46 -5.92 7.38
N ARG A 10 -11.70 -5.42 7.46
CA ARG A 10 -11.99 -3.98 7.30
C ARG A 10 -11.34 -3.13 8.39
N ALA A 11 -11.32 -3.60 9.64
CA ALA A 11 -10.68 -2.89 10.75
C ALA A 11 -9.18 -2.73 10.50
N VAL A 12 -8.52 -3.79 10.04
CA VAL A 12 -7.10 -3.77 9.67
C VAL A 12 -6.82 -2.77 8.55
N LEU A 13 -7.58 -2.84 7.45
CA LEU A 13 -7.42 -1.92 6.33
C LEU A 13 -7.61 -0.45 6.75
N THR A 14 -8.61 -0.20 7.60
CA THR A 14 -8.88 1.16 8.13
C THR A 14 -7.73 1.66 9.00
N ALA A 15 -7.17 0.81 9.87
CA ALA A 15 -6.03 1.15 10.70
C ALA A 15 -4.80 1.51 9.86
N VAL A 16 -4.51 0.74 8.81
CA VAL A 16 -3.39 1.01 7.89
C VAL A 16 -3.61 2.33 7.14
N VAL A 17 -4.80 2.56 6.58
CA VAL A 17 -5.13 3.83 5.92
C VAL A 17 -4.96 5.03 6.85
N SER A 18 -5.28 4.87 8.14
CA SER A 18 -5.20 5.96 9.11
C SER A 18 -3.77 6.45 9.41
N VAL A 19 -2.76 5.62 9.15
CA VAL A 19 -1.35 5.97 9.40
C VAL A 19 -0.61 6.46 8.16
N ILE A 20 -1.21 6.29 6.97
CA ILE A 20 -0.62 6.78 5.72
C ILE A 20 -0.67 8.32 5.78
N PRO A 21 0.49 9.02 5.69
CA PRO A 21 0.52 10.47 5.68
C PRO A 21 -0.28 11.01 4.50
N ARG A 22 -0.89 12.18 4.67
CA ARG A 22 -1.61 12.78 3.56
C ARG A 22 -0.63 13.49 2.62
N PRO A 23 -0.79 13.39 1.29
CA PRO A 23 0.10 14.04 0.33
C PRO A 23 0.24 15.55 0.54
N GLU A 24 -0.80 16.21 1.04
CA GLU A 24 -0.87 17.66 1.24
C GLU A 24 0.02 18.11 2.42
N ASP A 25 0.12 17.26 3.44
CA ASP A 25 0.97 17.49 4.61
C ASP A 25 2.47 17.42 4.23
N LEU A 26 2.81 16.56 3.25
CA LEU A 26 4.17 16.37 2.78
C LEU A 26 4.51 17.17 1.51
N ARG A 27 3.51 17.78 0.85
CA ARG A 27 3.60 18.45 -0.45
C ARG A 27 4.28 17.61 -1.54
N ARG A 28 4.07 16.30 -1.51
CA ARG A 28 4.62 15.33 -2.47
C ARG A 28 3.78 14.07 -2.52
N ASN A 29 4.03 13.23 -3.52
CA ASN A 29 3.43 11.89 -3.59
C ASN A 29 3.87 11.05 -2.37
N VAL A 30 2.95 10.24 -1.87
CA VAL A 30 3.19 9.32 -0.76
C VAL A 30 3.34 7.92 -1.33
N PHE A 31 4.50 7.32 -1.09
CA PHE A 31 4.78 5.94 -1.45
C PHE A 31 4.58 5.05 -0.23
N VAL A 32 3.86 3.96 -0.42
CA VAL A 32 3.60 2.94 0.59
C VAL A 32 4.19 1.63 0.08
N GLY A 33 5.16 1.09 0.80
CA GLY A 33 5.70 -0.24 0.55
C GLY A 33 4.82 -1.30 1.22
N ILE A 34 4.44 -2.34 0.50
CA ILE A 34 3.77 -3.52 1.08
C ILE A 34 4.72 -4.70 0.93
N ASP A 35 5.24 -5.16 2.06
CA ASP A 35 6.21 -6.26 2.13
C ASP A 35 5.54 -7.52 2.69
N GLY A 36 6.10 -8.68 2.39
CA GLY A 36 5.65 -9.96 2.93
C GLY A 36 6.02 -11.12 2.01
N VAL A 37 5.84 -12.36 2.49
CA VAL A 37 6.19 -13.57 1.72
C VAL A 37 5.30 -13.81 0.48
N ASP A 38 5.77 -14.63 -0.47
CA ASP A 38 4.98 -15.01 -1.64
C ASP A 38 3.70 -15.76 -1.26
N GLY A 39 2.59 -15.45 -1.93
CA GLY A 39 1.27 -16.02 -1.61
C GLY A 39 0.58 -15.41 -0.38
N SER A 40 1.18 -14.45 0.32
CA SER A 40 0.55 -13.76 1.47
C SER A 40 -0.59 -12.81 1.10
N GLY A 41 -0.86 -12.58 -0.19
CA GLY A 41 -1.97 -11.73 -0.64
C GLY A 41 -1.67 -10.22 -0.68
N LYS A 42 -0.38 -9.83 -0.78
CA LYS A 42 0.07 -8.42 -0.86
C LYS A 42 -0.65 -7.61 -1.94
N THR A 43 -0.87 -8.20 -3.12
CA THR A 43 -1.58 -7.56 -4.23
C THR A 43 -3.03 -7.22 -3.86
N VAL A 44 -3.78 -8.21 -3.36
CA VAL A 44 -5.18 -8.01 -2.93
C VAL A 44 -5.25 -6.95 -1.82
N PHE A 45 -4.31 -6.98 -0.89
CA PHE A 45 -4.23 -5.99 0.17
C PHE A 45 -3.90 -4.57 -0.36
N ALA A 46 -3.01 -4.45 -1.35
CA ALA A 46 -2.70 -3.19 -2.00
C ALA A 46 -3.92 -2.60 -2.72
N ASP A 47 -4.66 -3.44 -3.45
CA ASP A 47 -5.88 -3.04 -4.16
C ASP A 47 -6.97 -2.59 -3.17
N GLU A 48 -7.19 -3.33 -2.09
CA GLU A 48 -8.17 -2.97 -1.04
C GLU A 48 -7.82 -1.63 -0.36
N ILE A 49 -6.53 -1.37 -0.08
CA ILE A 49 -6.09 -0.06 0.44
C ILE A 49 -6.31 1.03 -0.60
N ALA A 50 -5.98 0.77 -1.87
CA ALA A 50 -6.16 1.72 -2.95
C ALA A 50 -7.64 2.11 -3.14
N GLU A 51 -8.56 1.14 -3.08
CA GLU A 51 -10.00 1.38 -3.14
C GLU A 51 -10.50 2.26 -1.98
N LEU A 52 -9.96 2.08 -0.77
CA LEU A 52 -10.33 2.89 0.39
C LEU A 52 -9.77 4.33 0.32
N LEU A 53 -8.62 4.52 -0.33
CA LEU A 53 -7.98 5.82 -0.50
C LEU A 53 -8.53 6.59 -1.71
N ALA A 54 -8.93 5.89 -2.79
CA ALA A 54 -9.37 6.48 -4.05
C ALA A 54 -10.42 7.61 -3.92
N PRO A 55 -11.42 7.54 -3.02
CA PRO A 55 -12.38 8.64 -2.84
C PRO A 55 -11.78 9.92 -2.28
N ARG A 56 -10.60 9.84 -1.65
CA ARG A 56 -9.93 10.96 -0.98
C ARG A 56 -8.72 11.44 -1.77
N HIS A 57 -7.98 10.52 -2.36
CA HIS A 57 -6.75 10.79 -3.10
C HIS A 57 -6.65 9.82 -4.29
N PRO A 58 -6.29 10.30 -5.50
CA PRO A 58 -5.95 9.42 -6.61
C PRO A 58 -4.86 8.44 -6.17
N THR A 59 -5.16 7.15 -6.21
CA THR A 59 -4.29 6.09 -5.69
C THR A 59 -4.07 5.04 -6.76
N VAL A 60 -2.83 4.60 -6.93
CA VAL A 60 -2.43 3.61 -7.93
C VAL A 60 -1.82 2.42 -7.21
N ALA A 61 -2.41 1.24 -7.38
CA ALA A 61 -1.82 -0.03 -6.95
C ALA A 61 -0.94 -0.60 -8.08
N PRO A 62 0.17 -1.29 -7.76
CA PRO A 62 1.17 -1.72 -8.74
C PRO A 62 0.65 -2.69 -9.82
N GLU A 63 -0.46 -3.39 -9.55
CA GLU A 63 -1.08 -4.35 -10.47
C GLU A 63 -2.45 -3.89 -11.02
N ALA A 64 -2.90 -2.68 -10.67
CA ALA A 64 -4.15 -2.13 -11.17
C ALA A 64 -4.07 -1.96 -12.71
N ALA A 65 -4.63 -2.95 -13.42
CA ALA A 65 -4.50 -3.12 -14.87
C ALA A 65 -5.04 -1.95 -15.71
N SER A 66 -5.75 -1.00 -15.11
CA SER A 66 -6.38 0.13 -15.79
C SER A 66 -5.46 1.34 -15.99
N ASP A 67 -4.37 1.48 -15.22
CA ASP A 67 -3.55 2.70 -15.21
C ASP A 67 -2.14 2.47 -15.78
N ARG A 68 -2.07 1.94 -17.00
CA ARG A 68 -0.82 1.58 -17.69
C ARG A 68 0.22 2.72 -17.74
N ARG A 69 -0.24 3.98 -17.84
CA ARG A 69 0.60 5.19 -17.83
C ARG A 69 1.23 5.46 -16.45
N TYR A 70 0.54 5.13 -15.37
CA TYR A 70 1.05 5.27 -14.01
C TYR A 70 1.92 4.10 -13.59
N VAL A 71 1.62 2.87 -14.03
CA VAL A 71 2.49 1.71 -13.81
C VAL A 71 3.84 1.90 -14.50
N GLU A 72 3.85 2.43 -15.72
CA GLU A 72 5.10 2.75 -16.44
C GLU A 72 5.87 3.88 -15.76
N GLY A 73 5.19 4.98 -15.38
CA GLY A 73 5.81 6.07 -14.62
C GLY A 73 6.35 5.63 -13.26
N GLN A 74 5.63 4.75 -12.55
CA GLN A 74 6.05 4.14 -11.29
C GLN A 74 7.27 3.25 -11.51
N ARG A 75 7.29 2.42 -12.57
CA ARG A 75 8.46 1.58 -12.89
C ARG A 75 9.70 2.39 -13.25
N MET A 76 9.54 3.54 -13.91
CA MET A 76 10.65 4.47 -14.14
C MET A 76 11.13 5.08 -12.81
N TYR A 77 10.20 5.56 -11.98
CA TYR A 77 10.50 6.12 -10.66
C TYR A 77 11.21 5.11 -9.75
N LEU A 78 10.72 3.86 -9.68
CA LEU A 78 11.33 2.77 -8.91
C LEU A 78 12.68 2.29 -9.45
N ARG A 79 12.99 2.53 -10.72
CA ARG A 79 14.29 2.18 -11.33
C ARG A 79 15.35 3.24 -11.08
N GLU A 80 14.93 4.50 -11.03
CA GLU A 80 15.82 5.64 -10.89
C GLU A 80 16.00 6.07 -9.42
N ASP A 81 15.04 5.74 -8.54
CA ASP A 81 14.95 6.22 -7.16
C ASP A 81 14.81 5.05 -6.18
N ASP A 82 15.68 4.99 -5.18
CA ASP A 82 15.76 3.93 -4.16
C ASP A 82 14.41 3.84 -3.39
N PRO A 83 13.54 2.84 -3.67
CA PRO A 83 12.14 2.88 -3.24
C PRO A 83 11.97 2.76 -1.73
N GLU A 84 12.87 2.01 -1.08
CA GLU A 84 12.83 1.81 0.36
C GLU A 84 13.15 3.10 1.12
N ARG A 85 13.97 3.98 0.53
CA ARG A 85 14.28 5.32 1.07
C ARG A 85 13.15 6.33 0.89
N HIS A 86 12.24 6.10 -0.06
CA HIS A 86 11.13 7.02 -0.37
C HIS A 86 9.78 6.57 0.16
N ALA A 87 9.67 5.30 0.58
CA ALA A 87 8.50 4.81 1.28
C ALA A 87 8.30 5.60 2.57
N ALA A 88 7.22 6.37 2.64
CA ALA A 88 6.87 7.07 3.87
C ALA A 88 6.44 6.06 4.95
N VAL A 89 5.93 4.90 4.53
CA VAL A 89 5.45 3.81 5.38
C VAL A 89 5.71 2.47 4.70
N ILE A 90 6.18 1.49 5.48
CA ILE A 90 6.25 0.09 5.06
C ILE A 90 5.20 -0.70 5.85
N VAL A 91 4.43 -1.53 5.16
CA VAL A 91 3.44 -2.44 5.77
C VAL A 91 3.90 -3.87 5.57
N GLU A 92 4.29 -4.52 6.66
CA GLU A 92 4.61 -5.95 6.69
C GLU A 92 3.31 -6.76 6.75
N ASN A 93 3.00 -7.48 5.68
CA ASN A 93 1.79 -8.27 5.48
C ASN A 93 2.07 -9.79 5.55
N ASP A 94 2.96 -10.23 6.46
CA ASP A 94 3.21 -11.65 6.68
C ASP A 94 2.05 -12.37 7.40
N ASP A 95 1.31 -11.67 8.27
CA ASP A 95 0.03 -12.12 8.81
C ASP A 95 -1.08 -11.17 8.37
N LEU A 96 -1.98 -11.67 7.52
CA LEU A 96 -3.15 -10.94 7.00
C LEU A 96 -4.10 -10.40 8.10
N ARG A 97 -4.02 -10.96 9.32
CA ARG A 97 -4.84 -10.57 10.48
C ARG A 97 -4.15 -9.52 11.34
N ALA A 98 -2.85 -9.35 11.18
CA ALA A 98 -2.04 -8.48 12.02
C ALA A 98 -0.87 -7.88 11.22
N PRO A 99 -1.14 -7.11 10.14
CA PRO A 99 -0.06 -6.44 9.43
C PRO A 99 0.60 -5.44 10.35
N ARG A 100 1.93 -5.34 10.26
CA ARG A 100 2.72 -4.42 11.08
C ARG A 100 3.14 -3.22 10.24
N ILE A 101 3.13 -2.06 10.88
CA ILE A 101 3.63 -0.83 10.27
C ILE A 101 5.08 -0.65 10.69
N ALA A 102 5.97 -0.60 9.73
CA ALA A 102 7.37 -0.27 9.90
C ALA A 102 7.66 1.14 9.35
N GLY A 103 8.62 1.82 9.96
CA GLY A 103 9.16 3.07 9.41
C GLY A 103 9.99 2.82 8.14
N PRO A 104 10.37 3.88 7.41
CA PRO A 104 11.30 3.75 6.29
C PRO A 104 12.56 2.97 6.69
N ARG A 105 12.99 2.01 5.88
CA ARG A 105 14.27 1.32 6.07
C ARG A 105 15.39 2.33 5.74
N GLN A 106 16.29 2.57 6.69
CA GLN A 106 17.42 3.51 6.56
C GLN A 106 18.64 2.87 5.90
#